data_AF-A0A843BTQ8-F1
#
_entry.id   AF-A0A843BTQ8-F1
#
_cell.length_a   1.000
_cell.length_b   1.000
_cell.length_c   1.000
_cell.angle_alpha   90.00
_cell.angle_beta   90.00
_cell.angle_gamma   90.00
#
_symmetry.space_group_name_H-M   'P 1'
#
loop_
_entity.id
_entity.type
_entity.pdbx_description
1 polymer ?
#
loop_
_entity_poly.entity_id
_entity_poly.type
_entity_poly.pdbx_seq_one_letter_code
_entity_poly.pdbx_strand_id
1 'polypeptide(L)'
;MTFAEWFQINQDWFMLVCMFITLVVILSLFYLLSKKGMDVFYTRKGIHITAGCYIFFWLMGSDLGRARYIAMIPAALTAVVFLLIGLKVIPGAFMVKSMSRTGEPFDLIKGTMIYAIVMTLICVFVWRDNPWGLVIIMTIAWGDGIAPIAGKFFGIKKYKAIGGGEKSIGGSIGMFIFSVAFSYFIIYLFGIVLDGQNWLWGNLEWPWLWGKVLILVAIGTIAEALSPTDIDNLVVPIVMFLISIAFGLRPTVWV
;
A
#
# COMPACT_ATOMS: atom_id res chain seq x y z
N MET A 1 -12.36 -26.87 -23.54
CA MET A 1 -11.64 -25.70 -23.03
C MET A 1 -10.71 -26.17 -21.92
N THR A 2 -9.40 -26.01 -22.08
CA THR A 2 -8.41 -26.32 -21.04
C THR A 2 -8.38 -25.21 -19.99
N PHE A 3 -7.75 -25.46 -18.83
CA PHE A 3 -7.57 -24.42 -17.81
C PHE A 3 -6.77 -23.23 -18.34
N ALA A 4 -5.74 -23.47 -19.16
CA ALA A 4 -4.93 -22.40 -19.75
C ALA A 4 -5.76 -21.49 -20.66
N GLU A 5 -6.61 -22.08 -21.52
CA GLU A 5 -7.54 -21.33 -22.37
C GLU A 5 -8.55 -20.54 -21.55
N TRP A 6 -9.12 -21.15 -20.51
CA TRP A 6 -10.04 -20.46 -19.61
C TRP A 6 -9.37 -19.29 -18.89
N PHE A 7 -8.14 -19.50 -18.37
CA PHE A 7 -7.40 -18.48 -17.64
C PHE A 7 -7.07 -17.30 -18.55
N GLN A 8 -6.56 -17.51 -19.75
CA GLN A 8 -6.24 -16.42 -20.68
C GLN A 8 -7.44 -15.50 -20.96
N ILE A 9 -8.64 -16.07 -21.04
CA ILE A 9 -9.89 -15.33 -21.25
C ILE A 9 -10.36 -14.60 -19.98
N ASN A 10 -10.17 -15.23 -18.81
CA ASN A 10 -10.80 -14.80 -17.55
C ASN A 10 -9.82 -14.24 -16.50
N GLN A 11 -8.53 -14.12 -16.81
CA GLN A 11 -7.47 -13.80 -15.84
C GLN A 11 -7.72 -12.50 -15.06
N ASP A 12 -8.23 -11.45 -15.71
CA ASP A 12 -8.52 -10.18 -15.02
C ASP A 12 -9.66 -10.34 -13.98
N TRP A 13 -10.71 -11.10 -14.33
CA TRP A 13 -11.82 -11.38 -13.42
C TRP A 13 -11.40 -12.33 -12.31
N PHE A 14 -10.56 -13.31 -12.63
CA PHE A 14 -10.02 -14.24 -11.64
C PHE A 14 -9.10 -13.52 -10.65
N MET A 15 -8.25 -12.62 -11.13
CA MET A 15 -7.47 -11.68 -10.32
C MET A 15 -8.38 -10.90 -9.36
N LEU A 16 -9.47 -10.30 -9.87
CA LEU A 16 -10.42 -9.53 -9.07
C LEU A 16 -11.02 -10.38 -7.93
N VAL A 17 -11.47 -11.60 -8.25
CA VAL A 17 -12.03 -12.53 -7.27
C VAL A 17 -11.02 -12.88 -6.19
N CYS A 18 -9.77 -13.20 -6.58
CA CYS A 18 -8.70 -13.49 -5.63
C CYS A 18 -8.42 -12.30 -4.70
N MET A 19 -8.33 -11.09 -5.24
CA MET A 19 -8.13 -9.87 -4.44
C MET A 19 -9.25 -9.65 -3.43
N PHE A 20 -10.52 -9.82 -3.85
CA PHE A 20 -11.66 -9.69 -2.95
C PHE A 20 -11.67 -10.75 -1.85
N ILE A 21 -11.45 -12.01 -2.19
CA ILE A 21 -11.37 -13.10 -1.21
C ILE A 21 -10.27 -12.78 -0.20
N THR A 22 -9.08 -12.37 -0.66
CA THR A 22 -7.98 -12.01 0.24
C THR A 22 -8.34 -10.85 1.16
N LEU A 23 -8.95 -9.77 0.66
CA LEU A 23 -9.41 -8.67 1.52
C LEU A 23 -10.43 -9.13 2.56
N VAL A 24 -11.43 -9.93 2.16
CA VAL A 24 -12.44 -10.46 3.08
C VAL A 24 -11.79 -11.34 4.14
N VAL A 25 -10.86 -12.22 3.76
CA VAL A 25 -10.12 -13.10 4.67
C VAL A 25 -9.29 -12.29 5.66
N ILE A 26 -8.54 -11.29 5.19
CA ILE A 26 -7.72 -10.40 6.03
C ILE A 26 -8.60 -9.67 7.04
N LEU A 27 -9.66 -9.00 6.56
CA LEU A 27 -10.54 -8.22 7.43
C LEU A 27 -11.22 -9.14 8.46
N SER A 28 -11.67 -10.31 8.05
CA SER A 28 -12.31 -11.30 8.93
C SER A 28 -11.34 -11.83 9.98
N LEU A 29 -10.12 -12.16 9.58
CA LEU A 29 -9.07 -12.62 10.49
C LEU A 29 -8.80 -11.57 11.58
N PHE A 30 -8.54 -10.33 11.21
CA PHE A 30 -8.22 -9.28 12.17
C PHE A 30 -9.42 -8.85 13.02
N TYR A 31 -10.64 -8.95 12.50
CA TYR A 31 -11.84 -8.82 13.32
C TYR A 31 -11.94 -9.93 14.37
N LEU A 32 -11.69 -11.19 13.99
CA LEU A 32 -11.72 -12.31 14.94
C LEU A 32 -10.63 -12.17 16.01
N LEU A 33 -9.44 -11.70 15.63
CA LEU A 33 -8.36 -11.39 16.57
C LEU A 33 -8.75 -10.24 17.52
N SER A 34 -9.35 -9.16 17.00
CA SER A 34 -9.90 -8.07 17.83
C SER A 34 -10.98 -8.59 18.79
N LYS A 35 -11.87 -9.47 18.33
CA LYS A 35 -12.91 -10.10 19.18
C LYS A 35 -12.31 -10.96 20.30
N LYS A 36 -11.15 -11.59 20.06
CA LYS A 36 -10.39 -12.35 21.06
C LYS A 36 -9.56 -11.48 22.01
N GLY A 37 -9.64 -10.16 21.90
CA GLY A 37 -8.97 -9.22 22.80
C GLY A 37 -7.62 -8.69 22.30
N MET A 38 -7.25 -8.92 21.04
CA MET A 38 -6.06 -8.29 20.46
C MET A 38 -6.25 -6.77 20.40
N ASP A 39 -5.24 -6.02 20.83
CA ASP A 39 -5.26 -4.55 20.82
C ASP A 39 -5.52 -4.00 19.40
N VAL A 40 -6.34 -2.94 19.33
CA VAL A 40 -6.74 -2.34 18.06
C VAL A 40 -5.55 -1.77 17.29
N PHE A 41 -4.47 -1.38 17.97
CA PHE A 41 -3.20 -1.02 17.37
C PHE A 41 -2.65 -2.11 16.45
N TYR A 42 -2.58 -3.36 16.94
CA TYR A 42 -1.99 -4.47 16.17
C TYR A 42 -2.92 -4.93 15.06
N THR A 43 -4.23 -4.96 15.30
CA THR A 43 -5.20 -5.34 14.26
C THR A 43 -5.23 -4.32 13.13
N ARG A 44 -5.25 -3.01 13.44
CA ARG A 44 -5.18 -1.94 12.43
C ARG A 44 -3.89 -2.02 11.61
N LYS A 45 -2.73 -2.17 12.25
CA LYS A 45 -1.45 -2.26 11.53
C LYS A 45 -1.28 -3.57 10.76
N GLY A 46 -1.82 -4.66 11.28
CA GLY A 46 -1.89 -5.93 10.57
C GLY A 46 -2.74 -5.83 9.30
N ILE A 47 -3.94 -5.24 9.38
CA ILE A 47 -4.77 -4.95 8.21
C ILE A 47 -4.02 -4.04 7.23
N HIS A 48 -3.39 -2.97 7.71
CA HIS A 48 -2.65 -2.01 6.87
C HIS A 48 -1.56 -2.71 6.04
N ILE A 49 -0.71 -3.51 6.68
CA ILE A 49 0.38 -4.24 6.01
C ILE A 49 -0.18 -5.29 5.04
N THR A 50 -1.10 -6.15 5.52
CA THR A 50 -1.61 -7.28 4.73
C THR A 50 -2.54 -6.86 3.60
N ALA A 51 -3.31 -5.79 3.77
CA ALA A 51 -4.09 -5.21 2.68
C ALA A 51 -3.18 -4.69 1.57
N GLY A 52 -1.98 -4.17 1.87
CA GLY A 52 -1.00 -3.83 0.82
C GLY A 52 -0.50 -5.04 0.02
N CYS A 53 -0.61 -6.26 0.55
CA CYS A 53 -0.13 -7.46 -0.14
C CYS A 53 -1.04 -7.92 -1.30
N TYR A 54 -2.25 -7.39 -1.47
CA TYR A 54 -3.06 -7.83 -2.62
C TYR A 54 -2.41 -7.47 -3.97
N ILE A 55 -1.39 -6.60 -4.00
CA ILE A 55 -0.64 -6.31 -5.23
C ILE A 55 -0.02 -7.55 -5.85
N PHE A 56 0.25 -8.62 -5.10
CA PHE A 56 0.75 -9.87 -5.68
C PHE A 56 -0.20 -10.43 -6.76
N PHE A 57 -1.51 -10.19 -6.62
CA PHE A 57 -2.49 -10.59 -7.63
C PHE A 57 -2.38 -9.78 -8.92
N TRP A 58 -1.73 -8.60 -8.92
CA TRP A 58 -1.51 -7.84 -10.15
C TRP A 58 -0.67 -8.62 -11.17
N LEU A 59 0.14 -9.58 -10.74
CA LEU A 59 0.88 -10.48 -11.63
C LEU A 59 -0.05 -11.38 -12.47
N MET A 60 -1.30 -11.59 -12.04
CA MET A 60 -2.29 -12.37 -12.78
C MET A 60 -3.05 -11.53 -13.83
N GLY A 61 -2.91 -10.20 -13.80
CA GLY A 61 -3.57 -9.33 -14.78
C GLY A 61 -3.07 -9.61 -16.19
N SER A 62 -3.96 -9.46 -17.17
CA SER A 62 -3.57 -9.45 -18.58
C SER A 62 -2.75 -8.20 -18.92
N ASP A 63 -2.08 -8.22 -20.06
CA ASP A 63 -1.36 -7.06 -20.60
C ASP A 63 -2.29 -6.02 -21.25
N LEU A 64 -3.61 -6.27 -21.23
CA LEU A 64 -4.58 -5.31 -21.68
C LEU A 64 -4.69 -4.17 -20.68
N GLY A 65 -4.76 -2.93 -21.17
CA GLY A 65 -4.96 -1.74 -20.33
C GLY A 65 -6.21 -1.78 -19.44
N ARG A 66 -7.17 -2.68 -19.71
CA ARG A 66 -8.34 -2.89 -18.84
C ARG A 66 -8.01 -3.51 -17.47
N ALA A 67 -6.92 -4.28 -17.37
CA ALA A 67 -6.56 -5.01 -16.15
C ALA A 67 -6.38 -4.07 -14.95
N ARG A 68 -5.81 -2.88 -15.20
CA ARG A 68 -5.60 -1.85 -14.18
C ARG A 68 -6.90 -1.29 -13.59
N TYR A 69 -7.92 -1.10 -14.43
CA TYR A 69 -9.24 -0.64 -13.99
C TYR A 69 -10.03 -1.73 -13.27
N ILE A 70 -9.75 -2.99 -13.57
CA ILE A 70 -10.32 -4.11 -12.81
C ILE A 70 -9.63 -4.21 -11.44
N ALA A 71 -8.30 -4.11 -11.39
CA ALA A 71 -7.53 -4.17 -10.15
C ALA A 71 -7.74 -2.97 -9.21
N MET A 72 -8.17 -1.81 -9.69
CA MET A 72 -8.50 -0.70 -8.80
C MET A 72 -9.79 -0.94 -7.99
N ILE A 73 -10.69 -1.80 -8.48
CA ILE A 73 -12.06 -1.97 -7.94
C ILE A 73 -12.05 -2.28 -6.44
N PRO A 74 -11.26 -3.24 -5.91
CA PRO A 74 -11.30 -3.55 -4.48
C PRO A 74 -10.88 -2.36 -3.61
N ALA A 75 -9.87 -1.60 -4.03
CA ALA A 75 -9.40 -0.40 -3.32
C ALA A 75 -10.44 0.73 -3.39
N ALA A 76 -10.99 0.99 -4.57
CA ALA A 76 -11.99 2.02 -4.79
C ALA A 76 -13.27 1.75 -3.98
N LEU A 77 -13.76 0.51 -3.99
CA LEU A 77 -14.92 0.13 -3.20
C LEU A 77 -14.64 0.18 -1.70
N THR A 78 -13.43 -0.19 -1.27
CA THR A 78 -13.03 -0.04 0.14
C THR A 78 -13.06 1.42 0.57
N ALA A 79 -12.56 2.35 -0.26
CA ALA A 79 -12.62 3.79 0.02
C ALA A 79 -14.08 4.29 0.15
N VAL A 80 -14.95 3.88 -0.78
CA VAL A 80 -16.39 4.22 -0.73
C VAL A 80 -17.04 3.65 0.53
N VAL A 81 -16.78 2.39 0.88
CA VAL A 81 -17.34 1.75 2.08
C VAL A 81 -16.87 2.46 3.36
N PHE A 82 -15.59 2.82 3.46
CA PHE A 82 -15.08 3.59 4.61
C PHE A 82 -15.70 4.97 4.71
N LEU A 83 -15.94 5.65 3.57
CA LEU A 83 -16.67 6.90 3.55
C LEU A 83 -18.09 6.73 4.09
N LEU A 84 -18.85 5.76 3.58
CA LEU A 84 -20.23 5.52 3.97
C LEU A 84 -20.35 5.13 5.46
N ILE A 85 -19.45 4.28 5.96
CA ILE A 85 -19.42 3.91 7.39
C ILE A 85 -19.02 5.11 8.25
N GLY A 86 -17.97 5.84 7.85
CA GLY A 86 -17.46 6.96 8.65
C GLY A 86 -18.44 8.13 8.73
N LEU A 87 -19.25 8.34 7.69
CA LEU A 87 -20.37 9.28 7.67
C LEU A 87 -21.65 8.72 8.31
N LYS A 88 -21.60 7.50 8.86
CA LYS A 88 -22.73 6.80 9.52
C LYS A 88 -23.94 6.57 8.60
N VAL A 89 -23.72 6.49 7.27
CA VAL A 89 -24.76 6.17 6.27
C VAL A 89 -25.12 4.69 6.29
N ILE A 90 -24.12 3.82 6.49
CA ILE A 90 -24.30 2.36 6.60
C ILE A 90 -23.67 1.84 7.90
N PRO A 91 -24.16 0.72 8.47
CA PRO A 91 -23.53 0.12 9.63
C PRO A 91 -22.14 -0.42 9.29
N GLY A 92 -21.21 -0.31 10.23
CA GLY A 92 -19.83 -0.76 10.04
C GLY A 92 -19.14 -1.26 11.29
N ALA A 93 -19.90 -1.73 12.29
CA ALA A 93 -19.37 -2.14 13.60
C ALA A 93 -18.20 -3.13 13.51
N PHE A 94 -18.23 -4.04 12.52
CA PHE A 94 -17.14 -4.96 12.21
C PHE A 94 -15.83 -4.23 11.89
N MET A 95 -15.87 -3.23 11.00
CA MET A 95 -14.71 -2.45 10.56
C MET A 95 -14.25 -1.48 11.63
N VAL A 96 -15.19 -0.82 12.31
CA VAL A 96 -14.89 0.10 13.41
C VAL A 96 -14.16 -0.62 14.53
N LYS A 97 -14.60 -1.82 14.91
CA LYS A 97 -13.98 -2.60 15.99
C LYS A 97 -12.52 -3.03 15.70
N SER A 98 -12.17 -3.29 14.45
CA SER A 98 -10.83 -3.76 14.07
C SER A 98 -9.88 -2.64 13.60
N MET A 99 -10.40 -1.45 13.25
CA MET A 99 -9.60 -0.40 12.62
C MET A 99 -9.71 0.98 13.26
N SER A 100 -10.79 1.29 13.98
CA SER A 100 -10.96 2.62 14.60
C SER A 100 -10.05 2.79 15.81
N ARG A 101 -9.40 3.95 15.94
CA ARG A 101 -8.49 4.22 17.08
C ARG A 101 -9.26 4.56 18.34
N THR A 102 -10.34 5.30 18.16
CA THR A 102 -11.18 5.87 19.23
C THR A 102 -12.47 5.08 19.44
N GLY A 103 -12.77 4.14 18.55
CA GLY A 103 -14.06 3.47 18.47
C GLY A 103 -15.09 4.25 17.65
N GLU A 104 -14.77 5.46 17.18
CA GLU A 104 -15.66 6.24 16.31
C GLU A 104 -15.55 5.80 14.83
N PRO A 105 -16.69 5.72 14.10
CA PRO A 105 -16.67 5.42 12.66
C PRO A 105 -15.84 6.40 11.83
N PHE A 106 -15.79 7.67 12.24
CA PHE A 106 -15.09 8.73 11.51
C PHE A 106 -13.58 8.48 11.36
N ASP A 107 -12.96 7.68 12.25
CA ASP A 107 -11.55 7.32 12.13
C ASP A 107 -11.22 6.56 10.84
N LEU A 108 -12.20 5.88 10.21
CA LEU A 108 -12.01 5.18 8.95
C LEU A 108 -11.76 6.13 7.77
N ILE A 109 -12.29 7.36 7.81
CA ILE A 109 -12.15 8.38 6.76
C ILE A 109 -10.75 9.00 6.75
N LYS A 110 -10.01 8.88 7.85
CA LYS A 110 -8.66 9.41 8.01
C LYS A 110 -7.64 8.58 7.19
N GLY A 111 -6.53 8.18 7.80
CA GLY A 111 -5.46 7.45 7.11
C GLY A 111 -5.93 6.20 6.34
N THR A 112 -6.96 5.49 6.82
CA THR A 112 -7.41 4.21 6.22
C THR A 112 -8.10 4.40 4.86
N MET A 113 -9.01 5.37 4.72
CA MET A 113 -9.61 5.70 3.41
C MET A 113 -8.60 6.34 2.46
N ILE A 114 -7.76 7.23 2.97
CA ILE A 114 -6.69 7.87 2.19
C ILE A 114 -5.78 6.81 1.56
N TYR A 115 -5.38 5.79 2.33
CA TYR A 115 -4.60 4.67 1.83
C TYR A 115 -5.30 3.94 0.66
N ALA A 116 -6.60 3.64 0.80
CA ALA A 116 -7.37 3.00 -0.26
C ALA A 116 -7.49 3.87 -1.53
N ILE A 117 -7.60 5.20 -1.38
CA ILE A 117 -7.59 6.15 -2.49
C ILE A 117 -6.23 6.13 -3.18
N VAL A 118 -5.12 6.19 -2.44
CA VAL A 118 -3.77 6.14 -3.02
C VAL A 118 -3.56 4.86 -3.82
N MET A 119 -3.95 3.71 -3.28
CA MET A 119 -3.88 2.44 -4.01
C MET A 119 -4.70 2.46 -5.31
N THR A 120 -5.90 3.04 -5.27
CA THR A 120 -6.77 3.22 -6.45
C THR A 120 -6.07 4.06 -7.52
N LEU A 121 -5.46 5.18 -7.11
CA LEU A 121 -4.75 6.08 -8.03
C LEU A 121 -3.51 5.40 -8.62
N ILE A 122 -2.74 4.65 -7.82
CA ILE A 122 -1.58 3.92 -8.34
C ILE A 122 -2.01 2.87 -9.37
N CYS A 123 -3.10 2.13 -9.13
CA CYS A 123 -3.63 1.21 -10.15
C CYS A 123 -3.89 1.94 -11.49
N VAL A 124 -4.53 3.10 -11.44
CA VAL A 124 -4.94 3.84 -12.66
C VAL A 124 -3.75 4.50 -13.36
N PHE A 125 -2.85 5.14 -12.61
CA PHE A 125 -1.83 6.04 -13.13
C PHE A 125 -0.43 5.45 -13.20
N VAL A 126 -0.10 4.45 -12.36
CA VAL A 126 1.25 3.91 -12.19
C VAL A 126 1.15 2.40 -12.00
N TRP A 127 0.68 1.73 -13.04
CA TRP A 127 0.33 0.30 -13.03
C TRP A 127 1.55 -0.61 -12.81
N ARG A 128 1.34 -1.93 -12.82
CA ARG A 128 2.34 -2.96 -12.46
C ARG A 128 3.62 -2.94 -13.30
N ASP A 129 3.57 -2.34 -14.49
CA ASP A 129 4.67 -2.17 -15.43
C ASP A 129 5.61 -1.02 -15.05
N ASN A 130 5.27 -0.23 -14.04
CA ASN A 130 6.06 0.89 -13.57
C ASN A 130 6.56 0.64 -12.13
N PRO A 131 7.88 0.53 -11.91
CA PRO A 131 8.43 0.16 -10.60
C PRO A 131 8.14 1.20 -9.51
N TRP A 132 7.95 2.48 -9.87
CA TRP A 132 7.73 3.55 -8.90
C TRP A 132 6.41 3.40 -8.14
N GLY A 133 5.35 2.89 -8.80
CA GLY A 133 4.08 2.59 -8.14
C GLY A 133 4.25 1.53 -7.06
N LEU A 134 5.03 0.49 -7.36
CA LEU A 134 5.37 -0.57 -6.41
C LEU A 134 6.15 -0.02 -5.21
N VAL A 135 7.14 0.86 -5.43
CA VAL A 135 7.93 1.49 -4.35
C VAL A 135 7.05 2.32 -3.44
N ILE A 136 6.16 3.14 -4.02
CA ILE A 136 5.23 3.98 -3.25
C ILE A 136 4.35 3.09 -2.37
N ILE A 137 3.75 2.04 -2.94
CA ILE A 137 2.90 1.11 -2.19
C ILE A 137 3.68 0.41 -1.08
N MET A 138 4.87 -0.13 -1.35
CA MET A 138 5.66 -0.81 -0.30
C MET A 138 6.07 0.15 0.81
N THR A 139 6.31 1.42 0.48
CA THR A 139 6.65 2.43 1.48
C THR A 139 5.47 2.75 2.41
N ILE A 140 4.25 2.87 1.90
CA ILE A 140 3.07 3.11 2.74
C ILE A 140 2.52 1.83 3.39
N ALA A 141 2.56 0.68 2.73
CA ALA A 141 1.99 -0.56 3.25
C ALA A 141 2.90 -1.20 4.31
N TRP A 142 4.16 -1.44 3.95
CA TRP A 142 5.13 -2.13 4.79
C TRP A 142 5.94 -1.15 5.63
N GLY A 143 6.42 -0.07 5.03
CA GLY A 143 7.16 0.98 5.74
C GLY A 143 6.34 1.62 6.88
N ASP A 144 5.30 2.39 6.54
CA ASP A 144 4.42 3.02 7.54
C ASP A 144 3.70 1.99 8.43
N GLY A 145 3.36 0.83 7.87
CA GLY A 145 2.77 -0.27 8.64
C GLY A 145 3.66 -0.70 9.81
N ILE A 146 4.96 -0.86 9.57
CA ILE A 146 5.93 -1.36 10.55
C ILE A 146 6.51 -0.23 11.41
N ALA A 147 6.56 1.02 10.94
CA ALA A 147 7.20 2.12 11.65
C ALA A 147 6.74 2.24 13.12
N PRO A 148 5.44 2.22 13.46
CA PRO A 148 5.00 2.31 14.85
C PRO A 148 5.31 1.05 15.67
N ILE A 149 5.43 -0.11 15.03
CA ILE A 149 5.81 -1.38 15.67
C ILE A 149 7.30 -1.33 16.02
N ALA A 150 8.16 -1.00 15.05
CA ALA A 150 9.60 -0.80 15.26
C ALA A 150 9.86 0.30 16.31
N GLY A 151 9.12 1.40 16.26
CA GLY A 151 9.21 2.48 17.24
C GLY A 151 8.93 2.05 18.68
N LYS A 152 8.00 1.09 18.89
CA LYS A 152 7.72 0.50 20.20
C LYS A 152 8.83 -0.46 20.65
N PHE A 153 9.35 -1.29 19.75
CA PHE A 153 10.37 -2.29 20.09
C PHE A 153 11.74 -1.68 20.37
N PHE A 154 12.17 -0.70 19.56
CA PHE A 154 13.54 -0.17 19.65
C PHE A 154 13.70 0.96 20.69
N GLY A 155 12.61 1.49 21.26
CA GLY A 155 12.66 2.45 22.38
C GLY A 155 13.44 3.76 22.13
N ILE A 156 13.80 4.06 20.87
CA ILE A 156 14.67 5.19 20.52
C ILE A 156 13.89 6.51 20.63
N LYS A 157 14.59 7.58 21.05
CA LYS A 157 14.12 8.96 21.25
C LYS A 157 12.90 9.33 20.38
N LYS A 158 11.83 9.73 21.04
CA LYS A 158 10.66 10.35 20.40
C LYS A 158 10.97 11.80 20.03
N TYR A 159 10.33 12.28 18.97
CA TYR A 159 10.35 13.67 18.55
C TYR A 159 8.95 14.11 18.10
N LYS A 160 8.72 15.42 18.05
CA LYS A 160 7.46 15.97 17.56
C LYS A 160 7.57 16.26 16.07
N ALA A 161 6.68 15.68 15.28
CA ALA A 161 6.51 16.03 13.88
C ALA A 161 5.85 17.42 13.73
N ILE A 162 5.84 17.93 12.50
CA ILE A 162 5.14 19.18 12.17
C ILE A 162 3.65 18.94 12.44
N GLY A 163 3.01 19.82 13.22
CA GLY A 163 1.62 19.64 13.65
C GLY A 163 1.42 18.80 14.92
N GLY A 164 2.49 18.40 15.62
CA GLY A 164 2.43 17.96 17.02
C GLY A 164 2.31 16.45 17.26
N GLY A 165 2.32 15.62 16.21
CA GLY A 165 2.33 14.16 16.36
C GLY A 165 3.65 13.65 16.95
N GLU A 166 3.60 12.66 17.86
CA GLU A 166 4.80 11.97 18.33
C GLU A 166 5.29 10.94 17.30
N LYS A 167 6.53 11.08 16.85
CA LYS A 167 7.25 10.11 16.02
C LYS A 167 8.47 9.59 16.77
N SER A 168 9.12 8.54 16.29
CA SER A 168 10.34 8.01 16.92
C SER A 168 11.40 7.68 15.88
N ILE A 169 12.67 7.86 16.25
CA ILE A 169 13.80 7.52 15.37
C ILE A 169 13.77 6.03 15.02
N GLY A 170 13.44 5.16 15.97
CA GLY A 170 13.30 3.72 15.74
C GLY A 170 12.19 3.41 14.73
N GLY A 171 11.11 4.22 14.72
CA GLY A 171 10.06 4.12 13.71
C GLY A 171 10.54 4.52 12.33
N SER A 172 11.23 5.66 12.18
CA SER A 172 11.77 6.11 10.89
C SER A 172 12.83 5.15 10.33
N ILE A 173 13.70 4.59 11.19
CA ILE A 173 14.67 3.54 10.79
C ILE A 173 13.91 2.29 10.32
N GLY A 174 12.89 1.85 11.08
CA GLY A 174 12.04 0.73 10.70
C GLY A 174 11.36 0.97 9.35
N MET A 175 10.73 2.13 9.17
CA MET A 175 10.11 2.51 7.90
C MET A 175 11.10 2.40 6.75
N PHE A 176 12.28 3.02 6.88
CA PHE A 176 13.29 3.00 5.82
C PHE A 176 13.71 1.57 5.46
N ILE A 177 14.13 0.77 6.45
CA ILE A 177 14.63 -0.60 6.21
C ILE A 177 13.55 -1.47 5.55
N PHE A 178 12.34 -1.47 6.10
CA PHE A 178 11.28 -2.33 5.57
C PHE A 178 10.74 -1.83 4.23
N SER A 179 10.70 -0.52 3.99
CA SER A 179 10.34 0.03 2.67
C SER A 179 11.36 -0.38 1.60
N VAL A 180 12.67 -0.27 1.89
CA VAL A 180 13.72 -0.70 0.96
C VAL A 180 13.63 -2.20 0.70
N ALA A 181 13.56 -3.01 1.75
CA ALA A 181 13.55 -4.47 1.63
C ALA A 181 12.36 -4.96 0.79
N PHE A 182 11.15 -4.48 1.07
CA PHE A 182 9.96 -4.89 0.34
C PHE A 182 9.89 -4.28 -1.06
N SER A 183 10.37 -3.05 -1.26
CA SER A 183 10.47 -2.45 -2.60
C SER A 183 11.43 -3.25 -3.49
N TYR A 184 12.59 -3.65 -2.97
CA TYR A 184 13.53 -4.48 -3.72
C TYR A 184 12.93 -5.84 -4.06
N PHE A 185 12.32 -6.49 -3.07
CA PHE A 185 11.67 -7.78 -3.27
C PHE A 185 10.58 -7.71 -4.35
N ILE A 186 9.68 -6.72 -4.27
CA ILE A 186 8.55 -6.63 -5.20
C ILE A 186 8.99 -6.24 -6.62
N ILE A 187 9.96 -5.32 -6.76
CA ILE A 187 10.49 -4.92 -8.07
C ILE A 187 11.18 -6.11 -8.74
N TYR A 188 12.00 -6.84 -7.98
CA TYR A 188 12.67 -8.04 -8.49
C TYR A 188 11.64 -9.09 -8.92
N LEU A 189 10.64 -9.37 -8.09
CA LEU A 189 9.59 -10.33 -8.40
C LEU A 189 8.81 -9.93 -9.66
N PHE A 190 8.41 -8.66 -9.78
CA PHE A 190 7.60 -8.19 -10.90
C PHE A 190 8.38 -8.21 -12.21
N GLY A 191 9.64 -7.78 -12.22
CA GLY A 191 10.47 -7.91 -13.43
C GLY A 191 10.60 -9.37 -13.86
N ILE A 192 11.03 -10.27 -12.97
CA ILE A 192 11.22 -11.67 -13.34
C ILE A 192 9.93 -12.34 -13.83
N VAL A 193 8.78 -12.01 -13.25
CA VAL A 193 7.51 -12.64 -13.62
C VAL A 193 6.89 -12.02 -14.88
N LEU A 194 7.01 -10.72 -15.09
CA LEU A 194 6.36 -10.02 -16.20
C LEU A 194 7.18 -10.07 -17.50
N ASP A 195 8.49 -9.85 -17.43
CA ASP A 195 9.35 -9.77 -18.63
C ASP A 195 10.61 -10.65 -18.55
N GLY A 196 10.81 -11.37 -17.44
CA GLY A 196 11.98 -12.21 -17.23
C GLY A 196 13.25 -11.42 -16.93
N GLN A 197 13.15 -10.12 -16.63
CA GLN A 197 14.29 -9.25 -16.39
C GLN A 197 14.45 -8.87 -14.93
N ASN A 198 15.68 -8.54 -14.56
CA ASN A 198 15.97 -7.94 -13.27
C ASN A 198 15.84 -6.41 -13.37
N TRP A 199 14.68 -5.87 -13.00
CA TRP A 199 14.45 -4.41 -13.04
C TRP A 199 15.40 -3.62 -12.12
N LEU A 200 15.87 -4.22 -11.02
CA LEU A 200 16.81 -3.53 -10.11
C LEU A 200 18.20 -3.35 -10.73
N TRP A 201 18.63 -4.30 -11.55
CA TRP A 201 20.01 -4.40 -12.04
C TRP A 201 20.05 -4.63 -13.55
N GLY A 202 20.56 -3.65 -14.30
CA GLY A 202 20.89 -3.83 -15.72
C GLY A 202 19.73 -3.65 -16.69
N ASN A 203 18.55 -3.22 -16.23
CA ASN A 203 17.47 -2.81 -17.12
C ASN A 203 17.78 -1.43 -17.75
N LEU A 204 17.70 -1.35 -19.09
CA LEU A 204 18.02 -0.14 -19.86
C LEU A 204 16.96 0.96 -19.74
N GLU A 205 15.71 0.58 -19.50
CA GLU A 205 14.60 1.52 -19.31
C GLU A 205 14.68 2.22 -17.95
N TRP A 206 15.19 1.51 -16.93
CA TRP A 206 15.35 2.01 -15.55
C TRP A 206 16.79 2.00 -15.06
N PRO A 207 17.71 2.82 -15.65
CA PRO A 207 19.10 2.87 -15.19
C PRO A 207 19.19 3.29 -13.72
N TRP A 208 20.03 2.57 -12.98
CA TRP A 208 20.31 2.82 -11.56
C TRP A 208 19.08 2.77 -10.65
N LEU A 209 18.07 1.95 -11.01
CA LEU A 209 16.82 1.83 -10.25
C LEU A 209 17.08 1.53 -8.78
N TRP A 210 17.96 0.60 -8.44
CA TRP A 210 18.32 0.28 -7.05
C TRP A 210 18.68 1.54 -6.23
N GLY A 211 19.53 2.42 -6.77
CA GLY A 211 19.98 3.62 -6.08
C GLY A 211 18.88 4.67 -5.97
N LYS A 212 18.10 4.83 -7.04
CA LYS A 212 16.93 5.74 -7.03
C LYS A 212 15.86 5.30 -6.05
N VAL A 213 15.65 3.99 -5.86
CA VAL A 213 14.74 3.45 -4.84
C VAL A 213 15.21 3.83 -3.44
N LEU A 214 16.51 3.72 -3.12
CA LEU A 214 17.04 4.17 -1.83
C LEU A 214 16.76 5.66 -1.58
N ILE A 215 17.00 6.50 -2.58
CA ILE A 215 16.75 7.94 -2.47
C ILE A 215 15.25 8.21 -2.29
N LEU A 216 14.40 7.56 -3.09
CA LEU A 216 12.96 7.75 -3.04
C LEU A 216 12.37 7.31 -1.69
N VAL A 217 12.81 6.16 -1.17
CA VAL A 217 12.40 5.67 0.14
C VAL A 217 12.92 6.58 1.26
N ALA A 218 14.16 7.08 1.17
CA ALA A 218 14.68 8.06 2.14
C ALA A 218 13.81 9.31 2.19
N ILE A 219 13.41 9.83 1.02
CA ILE A 219 12.51 10.98 0.92
C ILE A 219 11.13 10.65 1.50
N GLY A 220 10.58 9.47 1.21
CA GLY A 220 9.32 9.00 1.78
C GLY A 220 9.37 8.92 3.32
N THR A 221 10.46 8.39 3.87
CA THR A 221 10.69 8.34 5.33
C THR A 221 10.82 9.74 5.94
N ILE A 222 11.51 10.67 5.28
CA ILE A 222 11.59 12.07 5.74
C ILE A 222 10.21 12.72 5.69
N ALA A 223 9.44 12.48 4.63
CA ALA A 223 8.08 13.00 4.51
C ALA A 223 7.17 12.46 5.63
N GLU A 224 7.28 11.18 5.98
CA GLU A 224 6.56 10.58 7.12
C GLU A 224 6.98 11.21 8.45
N ALA A 225 8.28 11.34 8.68
CA ALA A 225 8.86 11.92 9.89
C ALA A 225 8.38 13.36 10.13
N LEU A 226 8.21 14.13 9.05
CA LEU A 226 7.75 15.51 9.12
C LEU A 226 6.24 15.65 9.09
N SER A 227 5.50 14.67 8.55
CA SER A 227 4.06 14.79 8.34
C SER A 227 3.24 14.90 9.63
N PRO A 228 2.18 15.74 9.64
CA PRO A 228 1.19 15.73 10.71
C PRO A 228 0.47 14.39 10.84
N THR A 229 -0.08 14.14 12.04
CA THR A 229 -0.85 12.92 12.32
C THR A 229 -2.05 12.83 11.37
N ASP A 230 -2.34 11.61 10.90
CA ASP A 230 -3.50 11.24 10.06
C ASP A 230 -3.47 11.67 8.59
N ILE A 231 -2.48 12.48 8.18
CA ILE A 231 -2.29 12.86 6.77
C ILE A 231 -1.00 12.30 6.16
N ASP A 232 -0.20 11.58 6.95
CA ASP A 232 1.01 10.87 6.52
C ASP A 232 0.78 10.00 5.28
N ASN A 233 -0.32 9.25 5.28
CA ASN A 233 -0.75 8.38 4.18
C ASN A 233 -1.15 9.15 2.91
N LEU A 234 -1.28 10.47 2.96
CA LEU A 234 -1.46 11.34 1.79
C LEU A 234 -0.14 12.01 1.39
N VAL A 235 0.59 12.56 2.35
CA VAL A 235 1.83 13.32 2.12
C VAL A 235 2.92 12.44 1.53
N VAL A 236 3.14 11.24 2.09
CA VAL A 236 4.21 10.34 1.67
C VAL A 236 4.05 9.93 0.19
N PRO A 237 2.89 9.41 -0.25
CA PRO A 237 2.67 9.09 -1.67
C PRO A 237 2.81 10.27 -2.61
N ILE A 238 2.30 11.46 -2.24
CA ILE A 238 2.39 12.65 -3.10
C ILE A 238 3.85 13.07 -3.29
N VAL A 239 4.61 13.18 -2.20
CA VAL A 239 6.02 13.57 -2.27
C VAL A 239 6.81 12.56 -3.09
N MET A 240 6.61 11.26 -2.85
CA MET A 240 7.30 10.22 -3.62
C MET A 240 6.89 10.23 -5.09
N PHE A 241 5.60 10.40 -5.40
CA PHE A 241 5.14 10.49 -6.77
C PHE A 241 5.80 11.67 -7.51
N LEU A 242 5.84 12.86 -6.91
CA LEU A 242 6.46 14.04 -7.51
C LEU A 242 7.95 13.82 -7.80
N ILE A 243 8.69 13.21 -6.87
CA ILE A 243 10.12 12.91 -7.07
C ILE A 243 10.31 11.81 -8.11
N SER A 244 9.43 10.82 -8.15
CA SER A 244 9.52 9.75 -9.15
C SER A 244 9.34 10.27 -10.58
N ILE A 245 8.58 11.36 -10.81
CA ILE A 245 8.52 12.05 -12.11
C ILE A 245 9.91 12.50 -12.54
N ALA A 246 10.69 13.10 -11.65
CA ALA A 246 12.08 13.50 -11.93
C ALA A 246 13.00 12.29 -12.18
N PHE A 247 12.67 11.12 -11.63
CA PHE A 247 13.37 9.86 -11.89
C PHE A 247 12.94 9.12 -13.15
N GLY A 248 11.98 9.69 -13.90
CA GLY A 248 11.49 9.17 -15.16
C GLY A 248 10.15 8.43 -15.08
N LEU A 249 9.38 8.58 -14.00
CA LEU A 249 7.99 8.11 -13.98
C LEU A 249 7.22 8.74 -15.14
N ARG A 250 6.71 7.89 -16.01
CA ARG A 250 5.73 8.22 -17.04
C ARG A 250 4.42 7.55 -16.64
N PRO A 251 3.33 8.31 -16.40
CA PRO A 251 2.06 7.70 -16.03
C PRO A 251 1.61 6.70 -17.09
N THR A 252 1.10 5.54 -16.68
CA THR A 252 0.65 4.47 -17.60
C THR A 252 -0.57 4.89 -18.43
N VAL A 253 -1.20 6.03 -18.14
CA VAL A 253 -2.36 6.53 -18.91
C VAL A 253 -2.00 6.94 -20.35
N TRP A 254 -0.71 7.06 -20.67
CA TRP A 254 -0.21 7.51 -21.96
C TRP A 254 0.15 6.36 -22.93
N VAL A 255 -0.10 5.11 -22.56
CA VAL A 255 0.20 3.91 -23.36
C VAL A 255 -1.04 3.03 -23.45
#